data_AF-A0A9E6BRP2-F1
#
_entry.id   AF-A0A9E6BRP2-F1
#
_cell.length_a   1.000
_cell.length_b   1.000
_cell.length_c   1.000
_cell.angle_alpha   90.00
_cell.angle_beta   90.00
_cell.angle_gamma   90.00
#
_symmetry.space_group_name_H-M   'P 1'
#
loop_
_entity.id
_entity.type
_entity.pdbx_description
1 polymer ?
#
loop_
_entity_poly.entity_id
_entity_poly.type
_entity_poly.pdbx_seq_one_letter_code
_entity_poly.pdbx_strand_id
1 'polypeptide(L)'
;RGRDDIKGAIEVINVIDAHTSVARILEDDIYRPILPGDPIYTPLWSPGRQEVISFVGIIDLDGDGESDREELHDLVAGAGARIDNEVLDDGRRIYYTDFPNHYVEFDYESGRPGIDVHTKFLVIGQIPDVNSVALEKEKDQIENILKHLDAMRKEARRQGVRIVSLNDFLSWIGYKPKRRLHIPGVAGRPYTLKAGARSAAVDEVVGERESSGSVSGVYSRSRRLRQPTSSGQTSKLFHGGGF
;
A
#
# COMPACT_ATOMS: atom_id res chain seq x y z
N ARG A 1 1.40 18.40 8.71
CA ARG A 1 2.11 17.90 7.52
C ARG A 1 1.18 16.94 6.80
N GLY A 2 0.87 17.24 5.56
CA GLY A 2 0.00 16.43 4.70
C GLY A 2 0.83 15.48 3.83
N ARG A 3 0.16 14.62 3.07
CA ARG A 3 0.80 13.71 2.10
C ARG A 3 1.62 14.48 1.05
N ASP A 4 1.16 15.67 0.66
CA ASP A 4 1.81 16.52 -0.36
C ASP A 4 3.14 17.13 0.12
N ASP A 5 3.43 17.08 1.42
CA ASP A 5 4.72 17.53 1.97
C ASP A 5 5.82 16.48 1.77
N ILE A 6 5.46 15.24 1.47
CA ILE A 6 6.38 14.10 1.33
C ILE A 6 7.00 14.14 -0.06
N LYS A 7 8.33 14.28 -0.13
CA LYS A 7 9.09 14.28 -1.40
C LYS A 7 9.45 12.88 -1.90
N GLY A 8 9.47 11.90 -0.99
CA GLY A 8 9.89 10.54 -1.27
C GLY A 8 9.98 9.71 0.01
N ALA A 9 10.31 8.44 -0.15
CA ALA A 9 10.45 7.47 0.92
C ALA A 9 11.81 6.78 0.85
N ILE A 10 12.42 6.53 2.01
CA ILE A 10 13.69 5.85 2.13
C ILE A 10 13.59 4.72 3.16
N GLU A 11 14.34 3.64 2.92
CA GLU A 11 14.48 2.48 3.80
C GLU A 11 15.91 2.44 4.32
N VAL A 12 16.10 2.48 5.65
CA VAL A 12 17.43 2.35 6.24
C VAL A 12 17.86 0.89 6.16
N ILE A 13 18.97 0.62 5.45
CA ILE A 13 19.50 -0.73 5.21
C ILE A 13 20.55 -1.09 6.27
N ASN A 14 21.41 -0.13 6.61
CA ASN A 14 22.50 -0.36 7.54
C ASN A 14 22.84 0.92 8.29
N VAL A 15 23.07 0.82 9.59
CA VAL A 15 23.57 1.91 10.43
C VAL A 15 25.07 1.71 10.57
N ILE A 16 25.87 2.64 10.03
CA ILE A 16 27.34 2.54 10.02
C ILE A 16 27.91 3.03 11.35
N ASP A 17 27.45 4.20 11.80
CA ASP A 17 27.88 4.82 13.06
C ASP A 17 26.73 5.63 13.68
N ALA A 18 27.00 6.38 14.76
CA ALA A 18 26.00 7.16 15.49
C ALA A 18 25.31 8.26 14.66
N HIS A 19 25.90 8.67 13.53
CA HIS A 19 25.47 9.79 12.70
C HIS A 19 25.40 9.46 11.21
N THR A 20 25.69 8.22 10.82
CA THR A 20 25.79 7.77 9.43
C THR A 20 25.04 6.46 9.23
N SER A 21 24.17 6.43 8.22
CA SER A 21 23.47 5.23 7.78
C SER A 21 23.42 5.15 6.26
N VAL A 22 23.33 3.93 5.75
CA VAL A 22 23.04 3.63 4.35
C VAL A 22 21.55 3.37 4.22
N ALA A 23 20.90 4.08 3.32
CA ALA A 23 19.49 3.91 3.00
C ALA A 23 19.29 3.66 1.51
N ARG A 24 18.16 3.03 1.16
CA ARG A 24 17.66 2.85 -0.21
C ARG A 24 16.50 3.80 -0.43
N ILE A 25 16.46 4.45 -1.59
CA ILE A 25 15.29 5.21 -2.02
C ILE A 25 14.22 4.24 -2.51
N LEU A 26 13.02 4.31 -1.93
CA LEU A 26 11.86 3.51 -2.31
C LEU A 26 10.98 4.26 -3.32
N GLU A 27 10.85 5.57 -3.14
CA GLU A 27 10.07 6.46 -4.00
C GLU A 27 10.69 7.85 -3.97
N ASP A 28 10.65 8.52 -5.11
CA ASP A 28 11.04 9.91 -5.29
C ASP A 28 10.09 10.64 -6.24
N ASP A 29 9.81 11.90 -5.95
CA ASP A 29 9.15 12.79 -6.90
C ASP A 29 10.20 13.41 -7.83
N ILE A 30 10.12 13.09 -9.12
CA ILE A 30 11.03 13.59 -10.17
C ILE A 30 10.97 15.14 -10.25
N TYR A 31 9.81 15.74 -9.97
CA TYR A 31 9.64 17.19 -10.00
C TYR A 31 10.06 17.86 -8.67
N ARG A 32 10.13 17.09 -7.58
CA ARG A 32 10.51 17.57 -6.26
C ARG A 32 11.45 16.56 -5.56
N PRO A 33 12.68 16.39 -6.06
CA PRO A 33 13.58 15.34 -5.59
C PRO A 33 14.01 15.58 -4.14
N ILE A 34 14.49 14.50 -3.51
CA ILE A 34 15.13 14.55 -2.20
C ILE A 34 16.47 15.28 -2.32
N LEU A 35 16.66 16.32 -1.51
CA LEU A 35 17.85 17.17 -1.51
C LEU A 35 18.58 17.10 -0.16
N PRO A 36 19.90 17.35 -0.13
CA PRO A 36 20.63 17.51 1.12
C PRO A 36 19.97 18.57 2.02
N GLY A 37 19.78 18.22 3.30
CA GLY A 37 19.10 19.08 4.29
C GLY A 37 17.59 18.88 4.38
N ASP A 38 16.98 18.05 3.52
CA ASP A 38 15.58 17.67 3.70
C ASP A 38 15.37 16.90 5.00
N PRO A 39 14.34 17.26 5.81
CA PRO A 39 14.09 16.60 7.07
C PRO A 39 13.51 15.20 6.84
N ILE A 40 14.12 14.20 7.46
CA ILE A 40 13.60 12.83 7.52
C ILE A 40 12.66 12.71 8.72
N TYR A 41 11.52 12.07 8.53
CA TYR A 41 10.53 11.88 9.58
C TYR A 41 9.93 10.49 9.48
N THR A 42 9.78 9.84 10.64
CA THR A 42 8.93 8.67 10.80
C THR A 42 8.21 8.76 12.16
N PRO A 43 6.93 8.38 12.25
CA PRO A 43 6.22 8.31 13.51
C PRO A 43 6.70 7.15 14.41
N LEU A 44 7.37 6.13 13.85
CA LEU A 44 7.76 4.90 14.55
C LEU A 44 9.02 5.04 15.40
N TRP A 45 9.85 6.05 15.15
CA TRP A 45 11.15 6.15 15.81
C TRP A 45 11.38 7.56 16.36
N SER A 46 11.88 7.60 17.59
CA SER A 46 12.46 8.78 18.22
C SER A 46 13.72 8.38 18.98
N PRO A 47 14.74 9.27 19.06
CA PRO A 47 15.93 9.00 19.85
C PRO A 47 15.60 8.71 21.32
N GLY A 48 16.08 7.57 21.82
CA GLY A 48 15.99 7.22 23.24
C GLY A 48 14.59 6.84 23.77
N ARG A 49 13.57 6.72 22.90
CA ARG A 49 12.23 6.30 23.30
C ARG A 49 11.61 5.36 22.27
N GLN A 50 11.06 4.24 22.74
CA GLN A 50 10.20 3.37 21.95
C GLN A 50 8.83 4.03 21.76
N GLU A 51 8.42 4.23 20.51
CA GLU A 51 7.11 4.82 20.21
C GLU A 51 5.99 3.80 20.38
N VAL A 52 4.85 4.27 20.90
CA VAL A 52 3.69 3.44 21.24
C VAL A 52 2.52 3.86 20.37
N ILE A 53 1.85 2.89 19.75
CA ILE A 53 0.77 3.13 18.79
C ILE A 53 -0.35 2.13 19.06
N SER A 54 -1.60 2.57 18.97
CA SER A 54 -2.75 1.69 19.06
C SER A 54 -3.44 1.54 17.71
N PHE A 55 -4.00 0.36 17.42
CA PHE A 55 -4.64 0.04 16.15
C PHE A 55 -6.09 -0.44 16.32
N VAL A 56 -6.96 -0.04 15.40
CA VAL A 56 -8.35 -0.51 15.34
C VAL A 56 -8.78 -0.71 13.89
N GLY A 57 -9.44 -1.84 13.63
CA GLY A 57 -10.01 -2.17 12.32
C GLY A 57 -9.16 -3.17 11.54
N ILE A 58 -9.61 -3.46 10.32
CA ILE A 58 -8.94 -4.36 9.39
C ILE A 58 -7.70 -3.65 8.84
N ILE A 59 -6.57 -4.35 8.86
CA ILE A 59 -5.30 -3.87 8.37
C ILE A 59 -5.09 -4.47 7.00
N ASP A 60 -5.34 -3.70 5.94
CA ASP A 60 -5.08 -4.09 4.56
C ASP A 60 -3.93 -3.21 4.05
N LEU A 61 -2.74 -3.81 3.91
CA LEU A 61 -1.53 -3.09 3.54
C LEU A 61 -1.36 -3.06 2.02
N ASP A 62 -1.76 -4.12 1.31
CA ASP A 62 -1.54 -4.28 -0.13
C ASP A 62 -2.76 -4.02 -1.03
N GLY A 63 -3.93 -3.85 -0.42
CA GLY A 63 -5.20 -3.51 -1.06
C GLY A 63 -5.93 -4.72 -1.65
N ASP A 64 -5.63 -5.94 -1.20
CA ASP A 64 -6.30 -7.15 -1.65
C ASP A 64 -7.60 -7.47 -0.87
N GLY A 65 -7.84 -6.78 0.24
CA GLY A 65 -9.01 -6.92 1.10
C GLY A 65 -8.87 -8.01 2.18
N GLU A 66 -7.72 -8.67 2.28
CA GLU A 66 -7.35 -9.53 3.41
C GLU A 66 -6.63 -8.73 4.51
N SER A 67 -6.43 -9.37 5.66
CA SER A 67 -5.79 -8.74 6.82
C SER A 67 -4.29 -9.05 6.82
N ASP A 68 -3.47 -8.02 6.61
CA ASP A 68 -2.00 -8.02 6.63
C ASP A 68 -1.43 -7.68 8.02
N ARG A 69 -2.15 -8.06 9.08
CA ARG A 69 -1.83 -7.67 10.47
C ARG A 69 -0.44 -8.14 10.92
N GLU A 70 -0.06 -9.37 10.58
CA GLU A 70 1.27 -9.91 10.92
C GLU A 70 2.38 -9.10 10.24
N GLU A 71 2.20 -8.69 8.99
CA GLU A 71 3.18 -7.84 8.28
C GLU A 71 3.27 -6.44 8.91
N LEU A 72 2.16 -5.88 9.37
CA LEU A 72 2.18 -4.65 10.16
C LEU A 72 2.98 -4.84 11.45
N HIS A 73 2.80 -5.98 12.14
CA HIS A 73 3.51 -6.25 13.39
C HIS A 73 5.02 -6.31 13.18
N ASP A 74 5.46 -7.03 12.15
CA ASP A 74 6.87 -7.11 11.74
C ASP A 74 7.43 -5.74 11.39
N LEU A 75 6.67 -4.91 10.69
CA LEU A 75 7.08 -3.55 10.33
C LEU A 75 7.27 -2.68 11.58
N VAL A 76 6.30 -2.69 12.49
CA VAL A 76 6.33 -1.87 13.71
C VAL A 76 7.45 -2.34 14.63
N ALA A 77 7.60 -3.65 14.83
CA ALA A 77 8.67 -4.23 15.63
C ALA A 77 10.04 -3.97 15.02
N GLY A 78 10.18 -4.12 13.69
CA GLY A 78 11.41 -3.86 12.95
C GLY A 78 11.88 -2.40 13.03
N ALA A 79 10.95 -1.45 13.15
CA ALA A 79 11.26 -0.04 13.37
C ALA A 79 11.60 0.29 14.84
N GLY A 80 11.47 -0.67 15.76
CA GLY A 80 11.69 -0.49 17.20
C GLY A 80 10.54 0.19 17.93
N ALA A 81 9.37 0.31 17.30
CA ALA A 81 8.12 0.75 17.94
C ALA A 81 7.39 -0.44 18.58
N ARG A 82 6.32 -0.15 19.35
CA ARG A 82 5.42 -1.18 19.86
C ARG A 82 3.96 -0.81 19.69
N ILE A 83 3.12 -1.84 19.60
CA ILE A 83 1.67 -1.71 19.73
C ILE A 83 1.30 -2.01 21.19
N ASP A 84 0.44 -1.18 21.78
CA ASP A 84 -0.06 -1.37 23.14
C ASP A 84 -1.48 -1.95 23.15
N ASN A 85 -2.39 -1.33 22.40
CA ASN A 85 -3.79 -1.67 22.31
C ASN A 85 -4.15 -1.97 20.86
N GLU A 86 -4.82 -3.08 20.62
CA GLU A 86 -5.22 -3.48 19.28
C GLU A 86 -6.60 -4.12 19.29
N VAL A 87 -7.43 -3.81 18.30
CA VAL A 87 -8.69 -4.52 18.07
C VAL A 87 -8.48 -5.50 16.92
N LEU A 88 -8.63 -6.79 17.22
CA LEU A 88 -8.48 -7.89 16.29
C LEU A 88 -9.66 -7.98 15.30
N ASP A 89 -9.47 -8.74 14.23
CA ASP A 89 -10.48 -8.94 13.19
C ASP A 89 -11.71 -9.71 13.70
N ASP A 90 -11.56 -10.45 14.81
CA ASP A 90 -12.66 -11.11 15.52
C ASP A 90 -13.46 -10.16 16.44
N GLY A 91 -13.07 -8.88 16.51
CA GLY A 91 -13.71 -7.85 17.32
C GLY A 91 -13.27 -7.80 18.77
N ARG A 92 -12.32 -8.64 19.22
CA ARG A 92 -11.75 -8.53 20.57
C ARG A 92 -10.71 -7.42 20.62
N ARG A 93 -10.76 -6.59 21.66
CA ARG A 93 -9.67 -5.68 22.01
C ARG A 93 -8.66 -6.44 22.86
N ILE A 94 -7.39 -6.34 22.50
CA ILE A 94 -6.26 -6.91 23.24
C ILE A 94 -5.32 -5.80 23.72
N TYR A 95 -4.55 -6.12 24.75
CA TYR A 95 -3.45 -5.32 25.25
C TYR A 95 -2.16 -6.14 25.23
N TYR A 96 -1.14 -5.63 24.57
CA TYR A 96 0.18 -6.26 24.51
C TYR A 96 0.95 -5.99 25.80
N THR A 97 1.29 -7.08 26.50
CA THR A 97 2.25 -7.01 27.60
C THR A 97 3.69 -7.05 27.10
N ASP A 98 3.91 -7.77 25.99
CA ASP A 98 5.19 -7.85 25.30
C ASP A 98 4.92 -8.06 23.81
N PHE A 99 5.06 -6.99 23.03
CA PHE A 99 4.73 -6.97 21.61
C PHE A 99 5.85 -7.61 20.76
N PRO A 100 5.54 -8.48 19.78
CA PRO A 100 4.20 -8.88 19.31
C PRO A 100 3.66 -10.18 19.93
N ASN A 101 4.42 -10.87 20.77
CA ASN A 101 4.15 -12.29 21.08
C ASN A 101 3.19 -12.51 22.26
N HIS A 102 3.14 -11.60 23.24
CA HIS A 102 2.35 -11.76 24.44
C HIS A 102 1.33 -10.64 24.59
N TYR A 103 0.07 -11.02 24.59
CA TYR A 103 -1.06 -10.16 24.81
C TYR A 103 -2.07 -10.81 25.74
N VAL A 104 -2.94 -9.97 26.30
CA VAL A 104 -4.13 -10.41 27.01
C VAL A 104 -5.35 -9.76 26.38
N GLU A 105 -6.52 -10.33 26.63
CA GLU A 105 -7.77 -9.66 26.32
C GLU A 105 -7.92 -8.40 27.20
N PHE A 106 -8.35 -7.31 26.57
CA PHE A 106 -8.51 -6.03 27.26
C PHE A 106 -9.80 -6.03 28.06
N ASP A 107 -9.67 -5.71 29.33
CA ASP A 107 -10.78 -5.54 30.25
C ASP A 107 -10.59 -4.26 31.06
N TYR A 108 -11.68 -3.51 31.24
CA TYR A 108 -11.70 -2.27 32.01
C TYR A 108 -11.55 -2.51 33.52
N GLU A 109 -11.98 -3.67 34.02
CA GLU A 109 -11.90 -4.01 35.45
C GLU A 109 -10.47 -4.35 35.88
N SER A 110 -9.68 -4.90 34.95
CA SER A 110 -8.28 -5.25 35.14
C SER A 110 -7.35 -4.06 35.44
N GLY A 111 -7.84 -2.81 35.38
CA GLY A 111 -7.10 -1.60 35.72
C GLY A 111 -5.95 -1.28 34.76
N ARG A 112 -5.88 -1.96 33.62
CA ARG A 112 -4.84 -1.72 32.60
C ARG A 112 -5.11 -0.40 31.90
N PRO A 113 -4.06 0.41 31.63
CA PRO A 113 -4.24 1.61 30.83
C PRO A 113 -4.71 1.18 29.43
N GLY A 114 -5.85 1.72 28.99
CA GLY A 114 -6.26 1.68 27.59
C GLY A 114 -5.37 2.60 26.77
N ILE A 115 -5.95 3.45 25.93
CA ILE A 115 -5.18 4.52 25.30
C ILE A 115 -4.80 5.53 26.38
N ASP A 116 -3.51 5.84 26.47
CA ASP A 116 -2.92 6.71 27.48
C ASP A 116 -2.10 7.86 26.84
N VAL A 117 -1.43 8.65 27.68
CA VAL A 117 -0.58 9.78 27.23
C VAL A 117 0.72 9.31 26.55
N HIS A 118 1.12 8.05 26.76
CA HIS A 118 2.28 7.46 26.10
C HIS A 118 1.97 7.00 24.68
N THR A 119 0.69 6.75 24.38
CA THR A 119 0.20 6.44 23.05
C THR A 119 0.37 7.65 22.12
N LYS A 120 1.15 7.50 21.06
CA LYS A 120 1.41 8.58 20.10
C LYS A 120 0.25 8.76 19.13
N PHE A 121 -0.26 7.66 18.60
CA PHE A 121 -1.35 7.64 17.62
C PHE A 121 -2.35 6.54 17.92
N LEU A 122 -3.62 6.85 17.65
CA LEU A 122 -4.65 5.85 17.37
C LEU A 122 -4.81 5.75 15.86
N VAL A 123 -4.39 4.63 15.29
CA VAL A 123 -4.48 4.35 13.86
C VAL A 123 -5.75 3.57 13.57
N ILE A 124 -6.55 4.08 12.63
CA ILE A 124 -7.82 3.48 12.21
C ILE A 124 -7.63 2.87 10.83
N GLY A 125 -7.73 1.54 10.76
CA GLY A 125 -7.77 0.74 9.54
C GLY A 125 -9.12 0.81 8.83
N GLN A 126 -9.32 -0.13 7.91
CA GLN A 126 -10.60 -0.28 7.23
C GLN A 126 -11.66 -0.81 8.20
N ILE A 127 -12.82 -0.18 8.19
CA ILE A 127 -13.95 -0.61 9.01
C ILE A 127 -14.97 -1.25 8.07
N PRO A 128 -15.28 -2.54 8.22
CA PRO A 128 -16.30 -3.21 7.42
C PRO A 128 -17.70 -2.65 7.70
N ASP A 129 -18.58 -2.65 6.68
CA ASP A 129 -19.97 -2.20 6.82
C ASP A 129 -20.85 -3.36 7.30
N VAL A 130 -21.58 -3.15 8.40
CA VAL A 130 -22.53 -4.10 9.00
C VAL A 130 -23.56 -4.61 7.98
N ASN A 131 -23.95 -3.76 7.02
CA ASN A 131 -24.99 -4.11 6.03
C ASN A 131 -24.46 -4.98 4.88
N SER A 132 -23.14 -5.07 4.73
CA SER A 132 -22.51 -5.81 3.63
C SER A 132 -22.49 -7.32 3.85
N VAL A 133 -22.83 -7.76 5.07
CA VAL A 133 -22.58 -9.12 5.53
C VAL A 133 -23.85 -9.91 5.80
N ALA A 134 -23.91 -11.14 5.27
CA ALA A 134 -25.08 -12.02 5.40
C ALA A 134 -25.06 -12.87 6.69
N LEU A 135 -23.88 -13.18 7.22
CA LEU A 135 -23.69 -14.04 8.39
C LEU A 135 -23.86 -13.27 9.71
N GLU A 136 -24.67 -13.80 10.63
CA GLU A 136 -24.97 -13.17 11.93
C GLU A 136 -23.73 -13.04 12.81
N LYS A 137 -22.85 -14.06 12.82
CA LYS A 137 -21.58 -14.01 13.59
C LYS A 137 -20.65 -12.88 13.15
N GLU A 138 -20.57 -12.65 11.85
CA GLU A 138 -19.72 -11.58 11.31
C GLU A 138 -20.31 -10.20 11.64
N LYS A 139 -21.65 -10.08 11.71
CA LYS A 139 -22.28 -8.85 12.21
C LYS A 139 -21.89 -8.55 13.65
N ASP A 140 -21.96 -9.55 14.54
CA ASP A 140 -21.57 -9.38 15.94
C ASP A 140 -20.10 -8.94 16.07
N GLN A 141 -19.20 -9.50 15.26
CA GLN A 141 -17.79 -9.10 15.22
C GLN A 141 -17.63 -7.63 14.79
N ILE A 142 -18.31 -7.23 13.72
CA ILE A 142 -18.26 -5.84 13.22
C ILE A 142 -18.83 -4.87 14.26
N GLU A 143 -19.94 -5.22 14.91
CA GLU A 143 -20.52 -4.42 15.98
C GLU A 143 -19.56 -4.26 17.17
N ASN A 144 -18.84 -5.32 17.54
CA ASN A 144 -17.80 -5.26 18.57
C ASN A 144 -16.62 -4.36 18.15
N ILE A 145 -16.17 -4.45 16.90
CA ILE A 145 -15.13 -3.54 16.36
C ILE A 145 -15.59 -2.09 16.45
N LEU A 146 -16.82 -1.78 16.03
CA LEU A 146 -17.39 -0.43 16.09
C LEU A 146 -17.51 0.08 17.54
N LYS A 147 -17.94 -0.78 18.46
CA LYS A 147 -18.01 -0.47 19.90
C LYS A 147 -16.64 -0.12 20.47
N HIS A 148 -15.63 -0.94 20.19
CA HIS A 148 -14.26 -0.69 20.66
C HIS A 148 -13.65 0.53 19.98
N LEU A 149 -13.91 0.77 18.70
CA LEU A 149 -13.50 1.97 17.98
C LEU A 149 -14.04 3.23 18.66
N ASP A 150 -15.32 3.28 19.00
CA ASP A 150 -15.92 4.43 19.66
C ASP A 150 -15.35 4.64 21.07
N ALA A 151 -15.08 3.57 21.81
CA ALA A 151 -14.43 3.64 23.10
C ALA A 151 -13.00 4.21 22.99
N MET A 152 -12.20 3.64 22.08
CA MET A 152 -10.81 4.07 21.83
C MET A 152 -10.75 5.49 21.29
N ARG A 153 -11.68 5.91 20.43
CA ARG A 153 -11.79 7.32 20.00
C ARG A 153 -12.05 8.27 21.18
N LYS A 154 -12.93 7.89 22.11
CA LYS A 154 -13.21 8.69 23.32
C LYS A 154 -11.98 8.75 24.25
N GLU A 155 -11.29 7.63 24.44
CA GLU A 155 -10.04 7.55 25.20
C GLU A 155 -8.97 8.45 24.59
N ALA A 156 -8.70 8.30 23.29
CA ALA A 156 -7.72 9.10 22.56
C ALA A 156 -8.01 10.60 22.67
N ARG A 157 -9.27 11.02 22.48
CA ARG A 157 -9.68 12.43 22.66
C ARG A 157 -9.46 12.93 24.07
N ARG A 158 -9.74 12.11 25.09
CA ARG A 158 -9.55 12.48 26.50
C ARG A 158 -8.07 12.69 26.83
N GLN A 159 -7.20 11.85 26.28
CA GLN A 159 -5.76 11.89 26.50
C GLN A 159 -5.01 12.83 25.55
N GLY A 160 -5.70 13.41 24.56
CA GLY A 160 -5.08 14.26 23.55
C GLY A 160 -4.24 13.50 22.50
N VAL A 161 -4.47 12.19 22.36
CA VAL A 161 -3.80 11.33 21.37
C VAL A 161 -4.35 11.62 19.99
N ARG A 162 -3.45 11.75 19.00
CA ARG A 162 -3.85 12.05 17.62
C ARG A 162 -4.42 10.81 16.94
N ILE A 163 -5.58 10.97 16.33
CA ILE A 163 -6.26 9.93 15.57
C ILE A 163 -5.89 10.09 14.09
N VAL A 164 -5.47 9.00 13.44
CA VAL A 164 -5.00 9.00 12.05
C VAL A 164 -5.58 7.81 11.29
N SER A 165 -5.73 7.96 9.97
CA SER A 165 -6.09 6.83 9.11
C SER A 165 -4.87 5.92 8.87
N LEU A 166 -5.10 4.64 8.59
CA LEU A 166 -4.05 3.70 8.23
C LEU A 166 -3.28 4.19 7.01
N ASN A 167 -3.96 4.67 5.96
CA ASN A 167 -3.31 5.19 4.76
C ASN A 167 -2.38 6.40 5.05
N ASP A 168 -2.80 7.33 5.92
CA ASP A 168 -1.94 8.45 6.32
C ASP A 168 -0.75 7.97 7.14
N PHE A 169 -0.98 7.03 8.05
CA PHE A 169 0.07 6.42 8.86
C PHE A 169 1.11 5.72 8.00
N LEU A 170 0.68 4.86 7.07
CA LEU A 170 1.52 4.17 6.09
C LEU A 170 2.31 5.16 5.22
N SER A 171 1.68 6.25 4.81
CA SER A 171 2.35 7.32 4.07
C SER A 171 3.47 7.97 4.89
N TRP A 172 3.26 8.21 6.19
CA TRP A 172 4.28 8.83 7.05
C TRP A 172 5.45 7.93 7.41
N ILE A 173 5.24 6.61 7.45
CA ILE A 173 6.33 5.65 7.64
C ILE A 173 7.05 5.31 6.32
N GLY A 174 6.55 5.83 5.19
CA GLY A 174 7.10 5.55 3.86
C GLY A 174 6.84 4.12 3.38
N TYR A 175 5.81 3.45 3.92
CA TYR A 175 5.47 2.09 3.51
C TYR A 175 4.94 2.09 2.08
N LYS A 176 5.41 1.12 1.31
CA LYS A 176 4.94 0.84 -0.05
C LYS A 176 4.51 -0.61 -0.12
N PRO A 177 3.26 -0.87 -0.53
CA PRO A 177 2.82 -2.23 -0.74
C PRO A 177 3.68 -2.89 -1.81
N LYS A 178 4.52 -3.81 -1.38
CA LYS A 178 5.25 -4.69 -2.29
C LYS A 178 4.25 -5.78 -2.63
N ARG A 179 3.55 -5.66 -3.76
CA ARG A 179 2.71 -6.74 -4.27
C ARG A 179 3.55 -8.03 -4.25
N ARG A 180 3.17 -8.98 -3.41
CA ARG A 180 3.72 -10.33 -3.47
C ARG A 180 3.40 -10.85 -4.88
N LEU A 181 4.37 -11.53 -5.48
CA LEU A 181 4.38 -11.98 -6.88
C LEU A 181 2.96 -12.28 -7.38
N HIS A 182 2.57 -11.69 -8.51
CA HIS A 182 1.31 -11.99 -9.17
C HIS A 182 1.23 -13.50 -9.44
N ILE A 183 0.49 -14.24 -8.61
CA ILE A 183 0.13 -15.63 -8.85
C ILE A 183 -1.03 -15.59 -9.86
N PRO A 184 -0.86 -16.10 -11.09
CA PRO A 184 -1.95 -16.16 -12.05
C PRO A 184 -3.13 -16.95 -11.45
N GLY A 185 -4.29 -16.30 -11.32
CA GLY A 185 -5.56 -16.96 -10.95
C GLY A 185 -6.12 -16.69 -9.54
N VAL A 186 -5.45 -15.92 -8.68
CA VAL A 186 -5.89 -15.75 -7.26
C VAL A 186 -6.68 -14.45 -6.99
N ALA A 187 -6.57 -13.41 -7.82
CA ALA A 187 -7.43 -12.22 -7.68
C ALA A 187 -8.47 -12.19 -8.82
N GLY A 188 -9.75 -11.96 -8.49
CA GLY A 188 -10.94 -12.00 -9.36
C GLY A 188 -10.99 -11.00 -10.54
N ARG A 189 -9.87 -10.70 -11.18
CA ARG A 189 -9.79 -10.01 -12.47
C ARG A 189 -9.37 -11.00 -13.56
N PRO A 190 -10.12 -11.11 -14.67
CA PRO A 190 -9.73 -11.97 -15.78
C PRO A 190 -8.38 -11.52 -16.34
N TYR A 191 -7.45 -12.47 -16.40
CA TYR A 191 -6.13 -12.28 -16.96
C TYR A 191 -6.21 -12.02 -18.48
N THR A 192 -5.92 -10.80 -18.89
CA THR A 192 -5.65 -10.47 -20.29
C THR A 192 -4.13 -10.43 -20.48
N LEU A 193 -3.57 -11.48 -21.08
CA LEU A 193 -2.20 -11.47 -21.60
C LEU A 193 -2.01 -10.24 -22.48
N LYS A 194 -1.05 -9.37 -22.13
CA LYS A 194 -0.67 -8.24 -22.99
C LYS A 194 -0.04 -8.73 -24.30
N ALA A 195 0.52 -9.94 -24.29
CA ALA A 195 0.94 -10.70 -25.47
C ALA A 195 0.98 -12.20 -25.13
N GLY A 196 0.46 -13.02 -26.02
CA GLY A 196 0.38 -14.48 -25.87
C GLY A 196 -0.89 -14.99 -26.54
N ALA A 197 -0.72 -15.84 -27.56
CA ALA A 197 -1.84 -16.43 -28.27
C ALA A 197 -2.62 -17.34 -27.31
N ARG A 198 -3.94 -17.13 -27.20
CA ARG A 198 -4.82 -18.22 -26.73
C ARG A 198 -4.89 -19.21 -27.88
N SER A 199 -4.43 -20.44 -27.68
CA SER A 199 -5.02 -21.54 -28.43
C SER A 199 -6.42 -21.71 -27.86
N ALA A 200 -7.45 -21.48 -28.68
CA ALA A 200 -8.84 -21.55 -28.23
C ALA A 200 -9.31 -23.00 -27.94
N ALA A 201 -8.53 -24.01 -28.30
CA ALA A 201 -8.84 -25.42 -28.06
C ALA A 201 -7.57 -26.28 -27.84
N VAL A 202 -7.70 -27.33 -27.04
CA VAL A 202 -6.72 -28.41 -26.85
C VAL A 202 -7.31 -29.66 -27.50
N ASP A 203 -7.20 -29.77 -28.84
CA ASP A 203 -7.38 -30.96 -29.71
C ASP A 203 -7.91 -30.61 -31.12
N GLU A 204 -7.26 -29.70 -31.84
CA GLU A 204 -7.55 -29.47 -33.26
C GLU A 204 -6.48 -30.07 -34.17
N VAL A 205 -6.94 -30.58 -35.32
CA VAL A 205 -6.12 -31.19 -36.37
C VAL A 205 -5.11 -30.18 -36.89
N VAL A 206 -3.87 -30.64 -37.09
CA VAL A 206 -2.71 -29.85 -37.52
C VAL A 206 -2.99 -29.21 -38.89
N GLY A 207 -3.58 -28.02 -38.90
CA GLY A 207 -3.92 -27.28 -40.12
C GLY A 207 -4.59 -25.94 -39.85
N GLU A 208 -5.48 -25.84 -38.86
CA GLU A 208 -6.28 -24.63 -38.57
C GLU A 208 -5.86 -23.92 -37.27
N ARG A 209 -4.56 -23.80 -37.03
CA ARG A 209 -4.07 -23.01 -35.88
C ARG A 209 -4.08 -21.52 -36.21
N GLU A 210 -5.21 -20.84 -36.01
CA GLU A 210 -5.23 -19.38 -35.99
C GLU A 210 -4.86 -18.85 -34.59
N SER A 211 -3.72 -18.16 -34.52
CA SER A 211 -3.27 -17.46 -33.33
C SER A 211 -4.00 -16.12 -33.23
N SER A 212 -4.79 -15.91 -32.17
CA SER A 212 -5.43 -14.62 -31.89
C SER A 212 -4.48 -13.57 -31.26
N GLY A 213 -3.17 -13.78 -31.35
CA GLY A 213 -2.17 -12.91 -30.75
C GLY A 213 -1.96 -11.63 -31.54
N SER A 214 -2.35 -10.48 -30.96
CA SER A 214 -1.94 -9.17 -31.47
C SER A 214 -0.47 -8.90 -31.11
N VAL A 215 0.43 -8.99 -32.10
CA VAL A 215 1.82 -8.54 -31.97
C VAL A 215 1.89 -7.03 -32.20
N SER A 216 2.66 -6.31 -31.39
CA SER A 216 2.99 -4.91 -31.65
C SER A 216 3.67 -4.79 -33.02
N GLY A 217 3.20 -3.85 -33.87
CA GLY A 217 3.59 -3.73 -35.28
C GLY A 217 5.06 -3.38 -35.57
N VAL A 218 5.93 -3.41 -34.56
CA VAL A 218 7.35 -3.05 -34.66
C VAL A 218 8.21 -4.20 -35.19
N TYR A 219 7.73 -5.45 -35.12
CA TYR A 219 8.46 -6.61 -35.66
C TYR A 219 7.56 -7.53 -36.47
N SER A 220 7.05 -7.05 -37.60
CA SER A 220 6.51 -7.93 -38.64
C SER A 220 7.57 -8.21 -39.71
N ARG A 221 7.69 -9.48 -40.12
CA ARG A 221 8.68 -10.03 -41.04
C ARG A 221 8.34 -9.72 -42.52
N SER A 222 7.92 -8.50 -42.81
CA SER A 222 7.64 -8.03 -44.18
C SER A 222 8.28 -6.66 -44.39
N ARG A 223 9.31 -6.62 -45.23
CA ARG A 223 10.10 -5.43 -45.58
C ARG A 223 9.36 -4.59 -46.64
N ARG A 224 8.14 -4.15 -46.35
CA ARG A 224 7.45 -3.09 -47.11
C ARG A 224 6.79 -2.11 -46.15
N LEU A 225 7.57 -1.09 -45.77
CA LEU A 225 7.02 0.16 -45.26
C LEU A 225 6.09 0.71 -46.34
N ARG A 226 4.83 1.03 -45.99
CA ARG A 226 3.96 1.80 -46.88
C ARG A 226 4.64 3.14 -47.15
N GLN A 227 4.96 3.38 -48.40
CA GLN A 227 5.60 4.61 -48.86
C GLN A 227 4.66 5.78 -48.55
N PRO A 228 5.09 6.82 -47.81
CA PRO A 228 4.29 8.03 -47.70
C PRO A 228 4.24 8.68 -49.08
N THR A 229 3.05 8.79 -49.65
CA THR A 229 2.83 9.49 -50.91
C THR A 229 3.04 10.99 -50.67
N SER A 230 4.10 11.52 -51.28
CA SER A 230 4.31 12.96 -51.43
C SER A 230 3.20 13.52 -52.30
N SER A 231 2.35 14.39 -51.76
CA SER A 231 1.46 15.23 -52.57
C SER A 231 2.32 16.29 -53.25
N GLY A 232 2.85 15.96 -54.43
CA GLY A 232 3.68 16.83 -55.25
C GLY A 232 2.95 18.06 -55.78
N GLN A 233 2.60 18.99 -54.91
CA GLN A 233 2.29 20.37 -55.30
C GLN A 233 3.52 21.25 -55.01
N THR A 234 4.23 21.61 -56.09
CA THR A 234 5.17 22.72 -56.06
C THR A 234 4.39 24.03 -56.18
N SER A 235 4.80 25.04 -55.41
CA SER A 235 4.19 26.37 -55.44
C SER A 235 4.49 27.08 -56.77
N LYS A 236 3.51 27.77 -57.35
CA LYS A 236 3.59 28.48 -58.65
C LYS A 236 4.46 29.75 -58.64
N LEU A 237 5.45 29.86 -57.74
CA LEU A 237 6.13 31.14 -57.49
C LEU A 237 7.61 31.22 -57.94
N PHE A 238 8.17 30.20 -58.59
CA PHE A 238 9.57 30.27 -59.04
C PHE A 238 9.77 29.77 -60.49
N HIS A 239 9.97 30.76 -61.37
CA HIS A 239 10.70 30.79 -62.65
C HIS A 239 10.22 29.91 -63.82
N GLY A 240 10.14 30.37 -65.06
CA GLY A 240 10.75 31.56 -65.67
C GLY A 240 11.61 31.16 -66.87
N GLY A 241 11.01 31.19 -68.06
CA GLY A 241 11.61 31.60 -69.35
C GLY A 241 12.84 30.89 -69.94
N GLY A 242 12.64 30.32 -71.13
CA GLY A 242 13.56 30.51 -72.27
C GLY A 242 14.19 29.25 -72.87
N PHE A 243 13.64 28.76 -73.99
CA PHE A 243 14.21 28.90 -75.35
C PHE A 243 13.06 28.86 -76.36
#